data_AF-A0A3P7CZ93-F1
#
_entry.id   AF-A0A3P7CZ93-F1
#
_cell.length_a   1.000
_cell.length_b   1.000
_cell.length_c   1.000
_cell.angle_alpha   90.00
_cell.angle_beta   90.00
_cell.angle_gamma   90.00
#
_symmetry.space_group_name_H-M   'P 1'
#
loop_
_entity.id
_entity.type
_entity.pdbx_description
1 polymer ?
#
loop_
_entity_poly.entity_id
_entity_poly.type
_entity_poly.pdbx_seq_one_letter_code
_entity_poly.pdbx_strand_id
1 'polypeptide(L)'
;MFKKDYLQLERVQARATKMVKNLSHLSSEAKLAELDFIPLNYMQLRGDLIQTYRIVRSRECALEFADFFELAGTEHLRGHPFKLQMKLVYTDVRLNAFSQRVVGAWNEVPE
;
A
#
# COMPACT_ATOMS: atom_id res chain seq x y z
N MET A 1 4.56 -5.81 4.24
CA MET A 1 3.95 -6.10 5.55
C MET A 1 3.12 -7.36 5.48
N PHE A 2 3.35 -8.32 6.38
CA PHE A 2 2.60 -9.59 6.37
C PHE A 2 1.20 -9.39 6.97
N LYS A 3 0.24 -10.25 6.58
CA LYS A 3 -1.13 -10.21 7.08
C LYS A 3 -1.21 -10.26 8.61
N LYS A 4 -0.28 -10.98 9.26
CA LYS A 4 -0.20 -11.07 10.71
C LYS A 4 0.09 -9.72 11.37
N ASP A 5 1.06 -8.97 10.84
CA ASP A 5 1.44 -7.66 11.36
C ASP A 5 0.28 -6.66 11.19
N TYR A 6 -0.43 -6.75 10.06
CA TYR A 6 -1.63 -5.93 9.80
C TYR A 6 -2.71 -6.16 10.84
N LEU A 7 -3.05 -7.43 11.09
CA LEU A 7 -4.06 -7.78 12.10
C LEU A 7 -3.64 -7.34 13.51
N GLN A 8 -2.33 -7.32 13.80
CA GLN A 8 -1.85 -6.81 15.09
C GLN A 8 -2.03 -5.30 15.21
N LEU A 9 -1.68 -4.52 14.18
CA LEU A 9 -1.89 -3.07 14.17
C LEU A 9 -3.38 -2.71 14.21
N GLU A 10 -4.22 -3.43 13.47
CA GLU A 10 -5.67 -3.23 13.46
C GLU A 10 -6.27 -3.46 14.85
N ARG A 11 -5.83 -4.51 15.56
CA ARG A 11 -6.26 -4.75 16.96
C ARG A 11 -5.80 -3.66 17.91
N VAL A 12 -4.60 -3.10 17.71
CA VAL A 12 -4.11 -1.96 18.52
C VAL A 12 -5.00 -0.74 18.29
N GLN A 13 -5.25 -0.39 17.02
CA GLN A 13 -6.09 0.75 16.67
C GLN A 13 -7.54 0.58 17.17
N ALA A 14 -8.12 -0.61 16.99
CA ALA A 14 -9.47 -0.92 17.47
C ALA A 14 -9.60 -0.83 19.00
N ARG A 15 -8.56 -1.24 19.75
CA ARG A 15 -8.54 -1.06 21.22
C ARG A 15 -8.48 0.42 21.59
N ALA A 16 -7.64 1.20 20.92
CA ALA A 16 -7.53 2.63 21.17
C ALA A 16 -8.86 3.36 20.91
N THR A 17 -9.51 3.11 19.77
CA THR A 17 -10.81 3.75 19.46
C THR A 17 -11.94 3.28 20.37
N LYS A 18 -11.91 2.04 20.86
CA LYS A 18 -12.90 1.52 21.81
C LYS A 18 -12.83 2.18 23.19
N MET A 19 -11.67 2.73 23.58
CA MET A 19 -11.51 3.41 24.88
C MET A 19 -12.27 4.75 24.95
N VAL A 20 -12.64 5.32 23.79
CA VAL A 20 -13.36 6.60 23.70
C VAL A 20 -14.87 6.37 23.81
N LYS A 21 -15.40 6.39 25.04
CA LYS A 21 -16.78 5.97 25.37
C LYS A 21 -17.88 6.78 24.66
N ASN A 22 -17.65 8.07 24.42
CA ASN A 22 -18.60 8.96 23.73
C ASN A 22 -18.82 8.60 22.25
N LEU A 23 -17.93 7.81 21.65
CA LEU A 23 -18.02 7.37 20.26
C LEU A 23 -18.50 5.92 20.12
N SER A 24 -19.10 5.35 21.18
CA SER A 24 -19.55 3.95 21.18
C SER A 24 -20.55 3.63 20.06
N HIS A 25 -21.41 4.58 19.72
CA HIS A 25 -22.47 4.49 18.73
C HIS A 25 -22.00 4.59 17.26
N LEU A 26 -20.78 5.06 17.02
CA LEU A 26 -20.23 5.21 15.66
C LEU A 26 -19.74 3.88 15.07
N SER A 27 -19.68 3.79 13.75
CA SER A 27 -18.98 2.69 13.05
C SER A 27 -17.46 2.79 13.27
N SER A 28 -16.71 1.71 13.02
CA SER A 28 -15.25 1.74 13.15
C SER A 28 -14.61 2.83 12.28
N GLU A 29 -15.04 2.96 11.02
CA GLU A 29 -14.55 3.98 10.08
C GLU A 29 -14.90 5.41 10.55
N ALA A 30 -16.13 5.62 11.02
CA ALA A 30 -16.54 6.92 11.55
C ALA A 30 -15.77 7.31 12.82
N LYS A 31 -15.42 6.34 13.68
CA LYS A 31 -14.53 6.58 14.84
C LYS A 31 -13.13 6.98 14.41
N LEU A 32 -12.61 6.39 13.33
CA LEU A 32 -11.29 6.79 12.81
C LEU A 32 -11.32 8.23 12.32
N ALA A 33 -12.36 8.62 11.59
CA ALA A 33 -12.52 10.00 11.12
C ALA A 33 -12.68 11.00 12.27
N GLU A 34 -13.54 10.70 13.25
CA GLU A 34 -13.79 11.59 14.40
C GLU A 34 -12.55 11.77 15.31
N LEU A 35 -11.66 10.78 15.33
CA LEU A 35 -10.42 10.81 16.11
C LEU A 35 -9.20 11.26 15.29
N ASP A 36 -9.40 11.71 14.05
CA ASP A 36 -8.33 12.03 13.09
C ASP A 36 -7.29 10.90 12.93
N PHE A 37 -7.72 9.65 13.10
CA PHE A 37 -6.87 8.49 12.93
C PHE A 37 -6.78 8.08 11.46
N ILE A 38 -5.54 7.95 10.99
CA ILE A 38 -5.26 7.51 9.63
C ILE A 38 -5.60 6.01 9.48
N PRO A 39 -6.33 5.62 8.42
CA PRO A 39 -6.58 4.23 8.09
C PRO A 39 -5.29 3.43 7.82
N LEU A 40 -5.23 2.17 8.28
CA LEU A 40 -4.03 1.35 8.13
C LEU A 40 -3.71 0.99 6.67
N ASN A 41 -4.74 0.78 5.85
CA ASN A 41 -4.58 0.55 4.41
C ASN A 41 -3.86 1.73 3.73
N TYR A 42 -4.16 2.97 4.13
CA TYR A 42 -3.49 4.15 3.62
C TYR A 42 -2.01 4.19 4.05
N MET A 43 -1.73 3.92 5.33
CA MET A 43 -0.35 3.85 5.83
C MET A 43 0.47 2.78 5.12
N GLN A 44 -0.13 1.60 4.89
CA GLN A 44 0.49 0.51 4.17
C GLN A 44 0.79 0.90 2.72
N LEU A 45 -0.18 1.48 2.01
CA LEU A 45 -0.02 1.92 0.64
C LEU A 45 1.08 2.99 0.52
N ARG A 46 1.09 3.97 1.43
CA ARG A 46 2.12 5.01 1.47
C ARG A 46 3.51 4.41 1.67
N GLY A 47 3.66 3.48 2.62
CA GLY A 47 4.92 2.77 2.85
C GLY A 47 5.35 1.95 1.63
N ASP A 48 4.41 1.25 1.00
CA ASP A 48 4.67 0.47 -0.20
C ASP A 48 5.14 1.38 -1.36
N LEU A 49 4.50 2.54 -1.58
CA LEU A 49 4.89 3.51 -2.63
C LEU A 49 6.29 4.10 -2.39
N ILE A 50 6.62 4.43 -1.14
CA ILE A 50 7.97 4.89 -0.78
C ILE A 50 9.00 3.80 -1.09
N GLN A 51 8.70 2.55 -0.77
CA GLN A 51 9.58 1.43 -1.04
C GLN A 51 9.75 1.19 -2.55
N THR A 52 8.65 1.24 -3.31
CA THR A 52 8.69 1.15 -4.77
C THR A 52 9.54 2.26 -5.37
N TYR A 53 9.40 3.51 -4.91
CA TYR A 53 10.25 4.62 -5.36
C TYR A 53 11.74 4.34 -5.12
N ARG A 54 12.11 3.81 -3.95
CA ARG A 54 13.50 3.47 -3.61
C ARG A 54 14.06 2.38 -4.52
N ILE A 55 13.28 1.33 -4.79
CA ILE A 55 13.65 0.23 -5.70
C ILE A 55 13.78 0.74 -7.14
N VAL A 56 12.76 1.44 -7.65
CA VAL A 56 12.71 1.92 -9.04
C VAL A 56 13.84 2.91 -9.35
N ARG A 57 14.21 3.75 -8.38
CA ARG A 57 15.31 4.73 -8.54
C ARG A 57 16.68 4.16 -8.15
N SER A 58 16.79 2.84 -7.91
CA SER A 58 18.02 2.16 -7.47
C SER A 58 18.68 2.83 -6.26
N ARG A 59 17.88 3.39 -5.35
CA ARG A 59 18.35 4.08 -4.12
C ARG A 59 18.54 3.11 -2.95
N GLU A 60 18.35 1.82 -3.16
CA GLU A 60 18.39 0.80 -2.13
C GLU A 60 19.32 -0.34 -2.56
N CYS A 61 20.53 -0.38 -1.99
CA CYS A 61 21.60 -1.29 -2.43
C CYS A 61 21.33 -2.79 -2.20
N ALA A 62 20.24 -3.15 -1.51
CA ALA A 62 19.94 -4.54 -1.15
C ALA A 62 18.78 -5.14 -1.96
N LEU A 63 18.09 -4.36 -2.79
CA LEU A 63 16.91 -4.80 -3.54
C LEU A 63 17.08 -4.45 -5.01
N GLU A 64 17.13 -5.48 -5.85
CA GLU A 64 17.20 -5.28 -7.30
C GLU A 64 15.80 -5.08 -7.88
N PHE A 65 15.65 -4.11 -8.78
CA PHE A 65 14.38 -3.83 -9.46
C PHE A 65 13.79 -5.10 -10.10
N ALA A 66 14.64 -5.88 -10.77
CA ALA A 66 14.25 -7.08 -11.51
C ALA A 66 13.70 -8.21 -10.61
N ASP A 67 14.00 -8.22 -9.31
CA ASP A 67 13.46 -9.21 -8.37
C ASP A 67 11.97 -8.99 -8.09
N PHE A 68 11.51 -7.75 -8.25
CA PHE A 68 10.15 -7.35 -7.87
C PHE A 68 9.29 -6.97 -9.07
N PHE A 69 9.88 -6.30 -10.06
CA PHE A 69 9.14 -5.51 -11.03
C PHE A 69 9.67 -5.66 -12.46
N GLU A 70 8.78 -5.34 -13.39
CA GLU A 70 9.05 -5.19 -14.82
C GLU A 70 8.42 -3.87 -15.26
N LEU A 71 9.07 -3.16 -16.19
CA LEU A 71 8.50 -1.94 -16.76
C LEU A 71 7.39 -2.29 -17.75
N ALA A 72 6.34 -1.46 -17.80
CA ALA A 72 5.31 -1.61 -18.80
C ALA A 72 5.87 -1.32 -20.20
N GLY A 73 5.75 -2.27 -21.13
CA GLY A 73 6.34 -2.20 -22.47
C GLY A 73 5.67 -1.23 -23.47
N THR A 74 4.94 -0.22 -23.01
CA THR A 74 4.23 0.71 -23.90
C THR A 74 5.01 2.02 -24.08
N GLU A 75 5.53 2.22 -25.29
CA GLU A 75 6.33 3.41 -25.67
C GLU A 75 5.50 4.71 -25.78
N HIS A 76 4.17 4.63 -25.71
CA HIS A 76 3.26 5.78 -25.82
C HIS A 76 2.92 6.32 -24.42
N LEU A 77 3.80 7.17 -23.87
CA LEU A 77 3.72 7.64 -22.49
C LEU A 77 2.67 8.75 -22.30
N ARG A 78 1.48 8.36 -21.81
CA ARG A 78 0.70 9.23 -20.92
C ARG A 78 1.11 8.92 -19.48
N GLY A 79 1.71 9.89 -18.79
CA GLY A 79 2.22 9.76 -17.41
C GLY A 79 3.74 9.55 -17.33
N HIS A 80 4.25 9.22 -16.15
CA HIS A 80 5.69 9.10 -15.86
C HIS A 80 6.34 7.86 -16.55
N PRO A 81 7.66 7.88 -16.83
CA PRO A 81 8.35 6.82 -17.59
C PRO A 81 8.60 5.52 -16.81
N PHE A 82 8.28 5.48 -15.52
CA PHE A 82 8.56 4.33 -14.64
C PHE A 82 7.35 3.45 -14.38
N LYS A 83 6.39 3.40 -15.31
CA LYS A 83 5.21 2.57 -15.14
C LYS A 83 5.57 1.09 -15.04
N LEU A 84 4.93 0.41 -14.09
CA LEU A 84 5.15 -0.99 -13.78
C LEU A 84 4.13 -1.85 -14.52
N GLN A 85 4.58 -3.02 -14.97
CA GLN A 85 3.72 -4.00 -15.61
C GLN A 85 2.78 -4.65 -14.59
N MET A 86 1.47 -4.53 -14.84
CA MET A 86 0.46 -5.28 -14.10
C MET A 86 0.49 -6.74 -14.55
N LYS A 87 0.73 -7.66 -13.62
CA LYS A 87 0.68 -9.10 -13.90
C LYS A 87 -0.67 -9.66 -13.50
N LEU A 88 -1.27 -10.47 -14.36
CA LEU A 88 -2.50 -11.18 -14.02
C LEU A 88 -2.16 -12.29 -13.01
N VAL A 89 -2.83 -12.28 -11.86
CA VAL A 89 -2.61 -13.24 -10.78
C VAL A 89 -3.95 -13.81 -10.34
N TYR A 90 -3.97 -15.12 -10.03
CA TYR A 90 -5.20 -15.86 -9.77
C TYR A 90 -5.43 -16.21 -8.29
N THR A 91 -4.48 -15.87 -7.42
CA THR A 91 -4.56 -16.16 -5.99
C THR A 91 -4.51 -14.89 -5.16
N ASP A 92 -5.35 -14.83 -4.11
CA ASP A 92 -5.37 -13.70 -3.18
C ASP A 92 -4.01 -13.48 -2.51
N VAL A 93 -3.25 -14.55 -2.25
CA VAL A 93 -1.92 -14.45 -1.65
C VAL A 93 -0.98 -13.67 -2.57
N ARG A 94 -0.99 -13.97 -3.87
CA ARG A 94 -0.14 -13.27 -4.83
C ARG A 94 -0.67 -11.86 -5.12
N LEU A 95 -1.98 -11.67 -5.21
CA LEU A 95 -2.60 -10.36 -5.39
C LEU A 95 -2.24 -9.39 -4.25
N ASN A 96 -2.23 -9.88 -3.01
CA ASN A 96 -1.90 -9.09 -1.83
C ASN A 96 -0.38 -8.95 -1.58
N ALA A 97 0.47 -9.53 -2.44
CA ALA A 97 1.91 -9.36 -2.35
C ALA A 97 2.30 -7.92 -2.70
N PHE A 98 3.38 -7.43 -2.07
CA PHE A 98 3.90 -6.07 -2.27
C PHE A 98 4.04 -5.70 -3.75
N SER A 99 4.70 -6.56 -4.55
CA SER A 99 4.97 -6.29 -5.96
C SER A 99 3.75 -6.34 -6.88
N GLN A 100 2.58 -6.75 -6.39
CA GLN A 100 1.34 -6.77 -7.17
C GLN A 100 0.41 -5.63 -6.76
N ARG A 101 0.14 -5.50 -5.46
CA ARG A 101 -0.82 -4.51 -4.95
C ARG A 101 -0.40 -3.05 -5.18
N VAL A 102 0.91 -2.78 -5.26
CA VAL A 102 1.43 -1.41 -5.43
C VAL A 102 1.34 -0.90 -6.87
N VAL A 103 1.22 -1.79 -7.85
CA VAL A 103 1.34 -1.46 -9.28
C VAL A 103 0.28 -0.47 -9.73
N GLY A 104 -0.98 -0.68 -9.35
CA GLY A 104 -2.09 0.21 -9.72
C GLY A 104 -1.86 1.63 -9.21
N ALA A 105 -1.65 1.77 -7.90
CA ALA A 105 -1.42 3.07 -7.28
C ALA A 105 -0.15 3.75 -7.80
N TRP A 106 0.93 3.00 -8.04
CA TRP A 106 2.17 3.55 -8.60
C TRP A 106 1.97 4.14 -9.99
N ASN A 107 1.24 3.44 -10.86
CA ASN A 107 1.00 3.88 -12.23
C ASN A 107 0.08 5.12 -12.35
N GLU A 108 -0.60 5.47 -11.26
CA GLU A 108 -1.44 6.67 -11.12
C GLU A 108 -0.68 7.86 -10.53
N VAL A 109 0.55 7.66 -10.04
CA VAL A 109 1.35 8.75 -9.46
C VAL A 109 1.70 9.79 -10.55
N PRO A 110 1.39 11.08 -10.34
CA PRO A 110 1.83 12.13 -11.25
C PRO A 110 3.35 12.34 -11.18
N GLU A 111 3.93 12.94 -12.22
CA GLU A 111 5.35 13.34 -12.21
C GLU A 111 5.69 14.34 -11.10
#